data_AF-A0A087EC10-F1
#
_entry.id   AF-A0A087EC10-F1
#
_cell.length_a   1.000
_cell.length_b   1.000
_cell.length_c   1.000
_cell.angle_alpha   90.00
_cell.angle_beta   90.00
_cell.angle_gamma   90.00
#
_symmetry.space_group_name_H-M   'P 1'
#
loop_
_entity.id
_entity.type
_entity.pdbx_description
1 polymer ?
#
loop_
_entity_poly.entity_id
_entity_poly.type
_entity_poly.pdbx_seq_one_letter_code
_entity_poly.pdbx_strand_id
1 'polypeptide(L)'
;MSAMDNVRRSRYDIGRLSSIVRTKQRNYHGIAKYKTSRANTHSRRANWKASAAPTTTCPNCGAPTLSHMACPSCGSFRGRVYREAIQSAHTK
;
A
#
# COMPACT_ATOMS: atom_id res chain seq x y z
N MET A 1 5.06 60.90 30.36
CA MET A 1 6.51 61.22 30.40
C MET A 1 7.28 59.96 30.71
N SER A 2 8.13 59.54 29.75
CA SER A 2 9.31 58.65 29.88
C SER A 2 9.09 57.18 30.28
N ALA A 3 9.66 56.16 29.63
CA ALA A 3 10.61 56.12 28.51
C ALA A 3 10.54 54.74 27.83
N MET A 4 10.64 54.76 26.50
CA MET A 4 11.11 53.63 25.68
C MET A 4 12.59 53.35 26.00
N ASP A 5 13.06 52.11 25.85
CA ASP A 5 14.29 51.76 25.11
C ASP A 5 14.80 50.33 25.46
N ASN A 6 14.60 49.37 24.58
CA ASN A 6 15.55 48.95 23.53
C ASN A 6 16.77 48.15 24.04
N VAL A 7 16.54 46.91 24.51
CA VAL A 7 17.61 45.91 24.51
C VAL A 7 17.74 45.34 23.10
N ARG A 8 18.60 45.99 22.30
CA ARG A 8 19.12 45.50 21.02
C ARG A 8 19.79 44.15 21.24
N ARG A 9 19.14 43.05 20.84
CA ARG A 9 19.84 41.78 20.62
C ARG A 9 20.81 41.98 19.46
N SER A 10 22.10 42.05 19.79
CA SER A 10 23.17 42.15 18.81
C SER A 10 23.10 40.96 17.86
N ARG A 11 23.02 41.31 16.57
CA ARG A 11 23.07 40.42 15.43
C ARG A 11 24.54 40.06 15.19
N TYR A 12 24.86 38.77 15.24
CA TYR A 12 26.06 38.16 14.65
C TYR A 12 27.43 38.66 15.15
N ASP A 13 27.98 37.99 16.17
CA ASP A 13 29.44 37.87 16.31
C ASP A 13 29.94 36.88 15.27
N ILE A 14 30.65 37.43 14.28
CA ILE A 14 31.33 36.71 13.22
C ILE A 14 32.69 36.28 13.76
N GLY A 15 32.90 34.98 13.87
CA GLY A 15 34.24 34.40 13.87
C GLY A 15 34.51 33.38 14.97
N ARG A 16 34.53 32.11 14.59
CA ARG A 16 35.75 31.30 14.60
C ARG A 16 35.44 29.94 13.99
N LEU A 17 35.85 29.78 12.73
CA LEU A 17 36.01 28.48 12.10
C LEU A 17 37.07 27.71 12.89
N SER A 18 36.69 26.58 13.46
CA SER A 18 37.62 25.51 13.77
C SER A 18 36.91 24.16 13.66
N SER A 19 37.20 23.50 12.54
CA SER A 19 37.47 22.06 12.45
C SER A 19 36.42 21.07 12.99
N ILE A 20 35.91 20.25 12.05
CA ILE A 20 35.35 18.91 12.25
C ILE A 20 33.90 18.89 12.76
N VAL A 21 32.94 19.04 11.83
CA VAL A 21 31.67 18.31 11.98
C VAL A 21 31.21 17.74 10.64
N ARG A 22 31.57 16.46 10.45
CA ARG A 22 30.74 15.42 9.82
C ARG A 22 30.45 15.59 8.32
N THR A 23 31.23 14.86 7.54
CA THR A 23 30.76 14.24 6.30
C THR A 23 29.43 13.53 6.56
N LYS A 24 28.33 14.08 6.03
CA LYS A 24 27.17 13.27 5.71
C LYS A 24 26.46 13.93 4.54
N GLN A 25 26.85 13.53 3.35
CA GLN A 25 25.90 13.48 2.24
C GLN A 25 24.68 12.70 2.78
N ARG A 26 23.66 13.43 3.21
CA ARG A 26 22.42 12.82 3.67
C ARG A 26 21.73 12.32 2.40
N ASN A 27 21.78 11.01 2.18
CA ASN A 27 20.91 10.35 1.21
C ASN A 27 19.45 10.62 1.64
N TYR A 28 18.88 11.69 1.08
CA TYR A 28 17.50 12.14 1.29
C TYR A 28 16.66 11.78 0.06
N HIS A 29 16.82 10.56 -0.44
CA HIS A 29 16.05 10.11 -1.59
C HIS A 29 14.86 9.28 -1.07
N GLY A 30 13.68 9.91 -1.07
CA GLY A 30 12.39 9.22 -0.86
C GLY A 30 11.90 9.04 0.58
N ILE A 31 12.38 9.83 1.56
CA ILE A 31 11.91 9.72 2.95
C ILE A 31 10.77 10.69 3.23
N ALA A 32 9.68 10.19 3.80
CA ALA A 32 8.57 11.04 4.26
C ALA A 32 9.05 12.00 5.35
N LYS A 33 8.84 13.30 5.13
CA LYS A 33 9.22 14.36 6.08
C LYS A 33 8.51 14.24 7.43
N TYR A 34 7.26 13.77 7.42
CA TYR A 34 6.42 13.58 8.60
C TYR A 34 5.55 12.32 8.49
N LYS A 35 5.06 11.82 9.63
CA LYS A 35 4.08 10.73 9.68
C LYS A 35 2.77 11.19 9.04
N THR A 36 2.22 10.36 8.15
CA THR A 36 0.89 10.60 7.57
C THR A 36 -0.20 10.55 8.65
N SER A 37 -1.17 11.48 8.58
CA SER A 37 -2.30 11.52 9.51
C SER A 37 -3.16 10.26 9.42
N ARG A 38 -3.93 9.97 10.48
CA ARG A 38 -4.84 8.81 10.52
C ARG A 38 -5.89 8.90 9.41
N ALA A 39 -6.47 10.08 9.21
CA ALA A 39 -7.45 10.37 8.16
C ALA A 39 -6.87 10.07 6.77
N ASN A 40 -5.72 10.64 6.42
CA ASN A 40 -5.11 10.44 5.10
C ASN A 40 -4.73 8.97 4.83
N THR A 41 -4.31 8.24 5.87
CA THR A 41 -4.01 6.81 5.76
C THR A 41 -5.27 5.99 5.48
N HIS A 42 -6.37 6.30 6.17
CA HIS A 42 -7.66 5.63 5.97
C HIS A 42 -8.26 5.95 4.61
N SER A 43 -8.26 7.22 4.20
CA SER A 43 -8.75 7.62 2.88
C SER A 43 -7.99 6.92 1.76
N ARG A 44 -6.66 6.78 1.87
CA ARG A 44 -5.88 6.03 0.87
C ARG A 44 -6.23 4.55 0.83
N ARG A 45 -6.44 3.92 2.00
CA ARG A 45 -6.82 2.49 2.10
C ARG A 45 -8.27 2.23 1.70
N ALA A 46 -9.14 3.23 1.72
CA ALA A 46 -10.56 3.08 1.39
C ALA A 46 -10.77 2.59 -0.06
N ASN A 47 -9.84 2.90 -0.96
CA ASN A 47 -9.89 2.47 -2.36
C ASN A 47 -9.34 1.05 -2.57
N TRP A 48 -8.67 0.46 -1.59
CA TRP A 48 -8.07 -0.87 -1.70
C TRP A 48 -9.09 -1.92 -1.25
N LYS A 49 -10.02 -2.23 -2.15
CA LYS A 49 -11.08 -3.23 -1.93
C LYS A 49 -10.87 -4.42 -2.84
N ALA A 50 -11.05 -5.62 -2.30
CA ALA A 50 -11.08 -6.84 -3.08
C ALA A 50 -12.46 -6.99 -3.72
N SER A 51 -12.49 -7.26 -5.02
CA SER A 51 -13.71 -7.63 -5.73
C SER A 51 -13.86 -9.14 -5.74
N ALA A 52 -15.09 -9.63 -5.54
CA ALA A 52 -15.38 -11.05 -5.70
C ALA A 52 -15.17 -11.46 -7.17
N ALA A 53 -14.60 -12.64 -7.39
CA ALA A 53 -14.45 -13.18 -8.73
C ALA A 53 -15.84 -13.53 -9.31
N PRO A 54 -16.15 -13.14 -10.55
CA PRO A 54 -17.43 -13.47 -11.17
C PRO A 54 -17.49 -14.97 -11.44
N THR A 55 -18.56 -15.61 -10.95
CA THR A 55 -18.81 -17.04 -11.15
C THR A 55 -20.02 -17.26 -12.03
N THR A 56 -19.92 -18.21 -12.95
CA THR A 56 -20.99 -18.68 -13.83
C THR A 56 -21.44 -20.09 -13.45
N THR A 57 -22.71 -20.41 -13.67
CA THR A 57 -23.25 -21.75 -13.40
C THR A 57 -22.72 -22.78 -14.40
N CYS A 58 -22.21 -23.91 -13.92
CA CYS A 58 -21.77 -25.01 -14.77
C CYS A 58 -22.99 -25.70 -15.43
N PRO A 59 -23.00 -25.94 -16.76
CA PRO A 59 -24.12 -26.61 -17.43
C PRO A 59 -24.26 -28.10 -17.07
N ASN A 60 -23.18 -28.75 -16.61
CA ASN A 60 -23.20 -30.19 -16.35
C ASN A 60 -23.56 -30.56 -14.90
N CYS A 61 -23.14 -29.75 -13.92
CA CYS A 61 -23.35 -30.06 -12.50
C CYS A 61 -24.06 -28.94 -11.70
N GLY A 62 -24.28 -27.77 -12.29
CA GLY A 62 -24.92 -26.63 -11.61
C GLY A 62 -24.02 -25.89 -10.60
N ALA A 63 -22.80 -26.35 -10.34
CA ALA A 63 -21.89 -25.68 -9.42
C ALA A 63 -21.40 -24.31 -9.96
N PRO A 64 -21.04 -23.35 -9.09
CA PRO A 64 -20.40 -22.10 -9.50
C PRO A 64 -19.00 -22.36 -10.04
N THR A 65 -18.69 -21.79 -11.20
CA THR A 65 -17.42 -21.98 -11.90
C THR A 65 -16.86 -20.63 -12.35
N LEU A 66 -15.54 -20.53 -12.45
CA LEU A 66 -14.91 -19.36 -13.08
C LEU A 66 -15.01 -19.47 -14.60
N SER A 67 -15.21 -18.34 -15.26
CA SER A 67 -15.22 -18.29 -16.72
C SER A 67 -13.86 -18.76 -17.27
N HIS A 68 -13.89 -19.49 -18.39
CA HIS A 68 -12.72 -20.07 -19.05
C HIS A 68 -11.89 -21.09 -18.24
N MET A 69 -12.39 -21.57 -17.10
CA MET A 69 -11.75 -22.64 -16.33
C MET A 69 -12.57 -23.93 -16.37
N ALA A 70 -11.90 -25.07 -16.18
CA ALA A 70 -12.60 -26.32 -15.94
C ALA A 70 -13.31 -26.29 -14.59
N CYS A 71 -14.50 -26.88 -14.53
CA CYS A 71 -15.27 -26.93 -13.30
C CYS A 71 -14.49 -27.70 -12.21
N PRO A 72 -14.27 -27.11 -11.02
CA PRO A 72 -13.54 -27.79 -9.95
C PRO A 72 -14.33 -28.97 -9.35
N SER A 73 -15.65 -29.03 -9.57
CA SER A 73 -16.50 -30.10 -9.04
C SER A 73 -16.60 -31.31 -9.97
N CYS A 74 -16.74 -31.11 -11.28
CA CYS A 74 -16.94 -32.20 -12.24
C CYS A 74 -15.85 -32.31 -13.33
N GLY A 75 -14.85 -31.42 -13.32
CA GLY A 75 -13.76 -31.41 -14.29
C GLY A 75 -14.17 -31.03 -15.71
N SER A 76 -15.43 -30.66 -15.95
CA SER A 76 -15.93 -30.45 -17.31
C SER A 76 -15.60 -29.05 -17.86
N PHE A 77 -15.11 -29.01 -19.10
CA PHE A 77 -14.91 -27.81 -19.90
C PHE A 77 -15.10 -28.12 -21.39
N ARG A 78 -15.99 -27.37 -22.07
CA ARG A 78 -16.22 -27.48 -23.53
C ARG A 78 -16.41 -28.92 -24.03
N GLY A 79 -17.19 -29.73 -23.31
CA GLY A 79 -17.49 -31.12 -23.69
C GLY A 79 -16.39 -32.14 -23.40
N ARG A 80 -15.28 -31.72 -22.75
CA ARG A 80 -14.21 -32.62 -22.28
C ARG A 80 -14.19 -32.66 -20.76
N VAL A 81 -13.70 -33.78 -20.21
CA VAL A 81 -13.56 -33.97 -18.76
C VAL A 81 -12.08 -34.04 -18.41
N TYR A 82 -11.66 -33.17 -17.51
CA TYR A 82 -10.31 -33.07 -16.97
C TYR A 82 -10.34 -33.55 -15.51
N ARG A 83 -9.82 -34.75 -15.26
CA ARG A 83 -9.87 -35.35 -13.92
C ARG A 83 -8.96 -34.62 -12.92
N GLU A 84 -7.89 -34.02 -13.42
CA GLU A 84 -6.92 -33.24 -12.66
C GLU A 84 -7.53 -31.96 -12.07
N ALA A 85 -8.58 -31.44 -12.72
CA ALA A 85 -9.26 -30.23 -12.28
C ALA A 85 -10.23 -30.50 -11.12
N ILE A 86 -10.56 -31.75 -10.82
CA ILE A 86 -11.49 -32.11 -9.76
C ILE A 86 -10.79 -31.90 -8.41
N GLN A 87 -11.22 -30.88 -7.66
CA GLN A 87 -10.67 -30.55 -6.35
C GLN A 87 -11.68 -30.89 -5.25
N SER A 88 -11.23 -31.60 -4.22
CA SER A 88 -12.00 -31.75 -2.99
C SER A 88 -12.09 -30.40 -2.31
N ALA A 89 -13.30 -29.83 -2.25
CA ALA A 89 -13.58 -28.57 -1.59
C ALA A 89 -12.88 -28.53 -0.22
N HIS A 90 -12.00 -27.56 0.00
CA HIS A 90 -11.18 -27.33 1.20
C HIS A 90 -9.84 -28.08 1.29
N THR A 91 -8.78 -27.46 0.75
CA THR A 91 -7.56 -27.32 1.56
C THR A 91 -7.37 -25.83 1.81
N LYS A 92 -7.29 -25.46 3.10
CA LYS A 92 -7.09 -24.07 3.52
C LYS A 92 -5.61 -23.77 3.59
#